data_AF-A0A9P0KAQ6-F1
#
_entry.id   AF-A0A9P0KAQ6-F1
#
_cell.length_a   1.000
_cell.length_b   1.000
_cell.length_c   1.000
_cell.angle_alpha   90.00
_cell.angle_beta   90.00
_cell.angle_gamma   90.00
#
_symmetry.space_group_name_H-M   'P 1'
#
loop_
_entity.id
_entity.type
_entity.pdbx_description
1 polymer ?
#
loop_
_entity_poly.entity_id
_entity_poly.type
_entity_poly.pdbx_seq_one_letter_code
_entity_poly.pdbx_strand_id
1 'polypeptide(L)'
;MALSAYVIALGIGAIVLPESIPDYIEKLECLEIGTVGISIVKFMLAFPLSYHFWNGIRHLIWDTGRFLTIKDVYITGYIMLALAVATAIALTMICIPSEEKPQQQ
;
A
#
# COMPACT_ATOMS: atom_id res chain seq x y z
N MET A 1 1.26 13.72 2.27
CA MET A 1 2.25 13.71 3.38
C MET A 1 2.58 12.30 3.86
N ALA A 2 1.62 11.48 4.33
CA ALA A 2 1.91 10.10 4.77
C ALA A 2 2.52 9.20 3.68
N LEU A 3 1.94 9.16 2.48
CA LEU A 3 2.48 8.37 1.35
C LEU A 3 3.89 8.81 0.94
N SER A 4 4.13 10.13 0.90
CA SER A 4 5.45 10.69 0.60
C SER A 4 6.49 10.32 1.67
N ALA A 5 6.11 10.34 2.94
CA ALA A 5 6.97 9.91 4.04
C ALA A 5 7.35 8.43 3.91
N TYR A 6 6.42 7.55 3.51
CA TYR A 6 6.74 6.15 3.22
C TYR A 6 7.78 6.01 2.11
N VAL A 7 7.58 6.68 0.97
CA VAL A 7 8.51 6.61 -0.17
C VAL A 7 9.90 7.10 0.22
N ILE A 8 9.98 8.21 0.98
CA ILE A 8 11.24 8.75 1.48
C ILE A 8 11.91 7.77 2.46
N ALA A 9 11.16 7.22 3.41
CA ALA A 9 11.71 6.28 4.40
C ALA A 9 12.26 5.01 3.73
N LEU A 10 11.53 4.44 2.76
CA LEU A 10 11.99 3.28 2.00
C LEU A 10 13.21 3.62 1.13
N GLY A 11 13.22 4.79 0.49
CA GLY A 11 14.34 5.25 -0.35
C GLY A 11 15.62 5.50 0.47
N ILE A 12 15.51 6.18 1.60
CA ILE A 12 16.63 6.38 2.53
C ILE A 12 17.07 5.03 3.11
N GLY A 13 16.12 4.18 3.52
CA GLY A 13 16.39 2.83 3.99
C GLY A 13 17.24 2.05 2.99
N ALA A 14 16.86 2.05 1.72
CA ALA A 14 17.59 1.35 0.66
C ALA A 14 19.03 1.84 0.44
N ILE A 15 19.36 3.06 0.85
CA ILE A 15 20.73 3.62 0.74
C ILE A 15 21.54 3.41 2.02
N VAL A 16 20.89 3.54 3.18
CA VAL A 16 21.55 3.53 4.49
C VAL A 16 21.73 2.10 5.03
N LEU A 17 20.80 1.20 4.71
CA LEU A 17 20.84 -0.19 5.16
C LEU A 17 21.99 -0.94 4.45
N PRO A 18 22.90 -1.58 5.19
CA PRO A 18 24.11 -2.17 4.62
C PRO A 18 23.89 -3.50 3.90
N GLU A 19 22.84 -4.24 4.27
CA GLU A 19 22.51 -5.55 3.72
C GLU A 19 21.54 -5.47 2.53
N SER A 20 21.37 -6.59 1.82
CA SER A 20 20.49 -6.70 0.66
C SER A 20 19.04 -7.05 1.07
N ILE A 21 18.07 -6.78 0.19
CA ILE A 21 16.64 -7.11 0.45
C ILE A 21 16.44 -8.59 0.86
N PRO A 22 17.07 -9.59 0.22
CA PRO A 22 16.96 -10.99 0.63
C PRO A 22 17.34 -11.26 2.10
N ASP A 23 18.39 -10.62 2.60
CA ASP A 23 18.86 -10.81 3.99
C ASP A 23 17.80 -10.32 5.00
N TYR A 24 17.11 -9.21 4.69
CA TYR A 24 16.00 -8.73 5.51
C TYR A 24 14.76 -9.60 5.42
N ILE A 25 14.47 -10.19 4.25
CA ILE A 25 13.36 -11.13 4.10
C ILE A 25 13.61 -12.38 4.96
N GLU A 26 14.82 -12.93 4.94
CA GLU A 26 15.20 -14.07 5.78
C GLU A 26 15.04 -13.75 7.27
N LYS A 27 15.48 -12.56 7.71
CA LYS A 27 15.27 -12.11 9.10
C LYS A 27 13.79 -12.02 9.48
N LEU A 28 12.92 -11.60 8.56
CA LEU A 28 11.47 -11.56 8.77
C LEU A 28 10.85 -12.96 8.79
N GLU A 29 11.38 -13.90 8.00
CA GLU A 29 11.00 -15.32 8.00
C GLU A 29 11.40 -16.01 9.31
N CYS A 30 12.61 -15.75 9.83
CA CYS A 30 13.08 -16.25 11.13
C CYS A 30 12.24 -15.74 12.30
N LEU A 31 11.54 -14.62 12.14
CA LEU A 31 10.68 -14.03 13.15
C LEU A 31 9.28 -14.69 13.20
N GLU A 32 9.00 -15.69 12.34
CA GLU A 32 7.76 -16.46 12.26
C GLU A 32 6.49 -15.58 12.27
N ILE A 33 6.53 -14.44 11.57
CA ILE A 33 5.45 -13.43 11.53
C ILE A 33 4.12 -14.00 10.98
N GLY A 34 4.18 -15.17 10.35
CA GLY A 34 3.04 -15.91 9.84
C GLY A 34 2.32 -15.18 8.70
N THR A 35 1.40 -15.89 8.05
CA THR A 35 0.65 -15.36 6.90
C THR A 35 -0.17 -14.12 7.26
N VAL A 36 -0.70 -14.07 8.49
CA VAL A 36 -1.50 -12.94 8.97
C VAL A 36 -0.64 -11.69 9.16
N GLY A 37 0.54 -11.80 9.78
CA GLY A 37 1.40 -10.65 10.00
C GLY A 37 1.94 -10.06 8.69
N ILE A 38 2.31 -10.92 7.73
CA ILE A 38 2.72 -10.47 6.38
C ILE A 38 1.56 -9.77 5.67
N SER A 39 0.34 -10.28 5.80
CA SER A 39 -0.85 -9.66 5.21
C SER A 39 -1.14 -8.28 5.82
N ILE A 40 -0.93 -8.10 7.13
CA ILE A 40 -1.06 -6.81 7.80
C ILE A 40 -0.04 -5.80 7.26
N VAL A 41 1.23 -6.19 7.11
CA VAL A 41 2.27 -5.32 6.57
C VAL A 41 1.95 -4.92 5.12
N LYS A 42 1.54 -5.88 4.29
CA LYS A 42 1.08 -5.62 2.92
C LYS A 42 -0.08 -4.63 2.88
N PHE A 43 -1.08 -4.82 3.74
CA PHE A 43 -2.23 -3.91 3.82
C PHE A 43 -1.84 -2.50 4.28
N MET A 44 -0.95 -2.38 5.27
CA MET A 44 -0.45 -1.10 5.76
C MET A 44 0.29 -0.31 4.69
N LEU A 45 0.95 -1.00 3.74
CA LEU A 45 1.58 -0.37 2.57
C LEU A 45 0.55 -0.05 1.47
N ALA A 46 -0.40 -0.95 1.22
CA ALA A 46 -1.39 -0.81 0.14
C ALA A 46 -2.45 0.27 0.44
N PHE A 47 -2.93 0.37 1.68
CA PHE A 47 -4.06 1.24 2.02
C PHE A 47 -3.78 2.75 1.83
N PRO A 48 -2.65 3.31 2.28
CA PRO A 48 -2.32 4.72 2.04
C PRO A 48 -2.23 5.06 0.55
N LEU A 49 -1.71 4.14 -0.26
CA LEU A 49 -1.63 4.28 -1.72
C LEU A 49 -3.03 4.30 -2.34
N SER A 50 -3.84 3.28 -2.06
CA SER A 50 -5.23 3.17 -2.54
C SER A 50 -6.07 4.39 -2.13
N TYR A 51 -5.99 4.80 -0.87
CA TYR A 51 -6.70 5.97 -0.37
C TYR A 51 -6.29 7.24 -1.11
N HIS A 52 -4.99 7.49 -1.28
CA HIS A 52 -4.50 8.68 -1.97
C HIS A 52 -4.90 8.69 -3.45
N PHE A 53 -4.86 7.54 -4.12
CA PHE A 53 -5.27 7.41 -5.52
C PHE A 53 -6.76 7.77 -5.72
N TRP A 54 -7.66 7.13 -4.98
CA TRP A 54 -9.11 7.39 -5.13
C TRP A 54 -9.52 8.77 -4.64
N ASN A 55 -8.91 9.25 -3.55
CA ASN A 55 -9.15 10.62 -3.10
C ASN A 55 -8.58 11.65 -4.10
N GLY A 56 -7.46 11.34 -4.76
CA GLY A 56 -6.91 12.15 -5.85
C GLY A 56 -7.89 12.29 -7.02
N ILE A 57 -8.49 11.18 -7.47
CA ILE A 57 -9.55 11.21 -8.50
C ILE A 57 -10.72 12.10 -8.07
N ARG A 58 -11.17 11.96 -6.81
CA ARG A 58 -12.24 12.80 -6.26
C ARG A 58 -11.88 14.29 -6.27
N HIS A 59 -10.64 14.65 -5.91
CA HIS A 59 -10.15 16.02 -6.01
C HIS A 59 -10.11 16.53 -7.45
N LEU A 60 -9.62 15.72 -8.41
CA LEU A 60 -9.63 16.11 -9.83
C LEU A 60 -11.05 16.34 -10.35
N ILE A 61 -12.05 15.60 -9.86
CA ILE A 61 -13.46 15.85 -10.20
C ILE A 61 -13.93 17.17 -9.57
N TRP A 62 -13.55 17.47 -8.33
CA TRP A 62 -13.84 18.76 -7.69
C TRP A 62 -13.23 19.93 -8.44
N ASP A 63 -12.03 19.78 -9.02
CA ASP A 63 -11.38 20.81 -9.83
C ASP A 63 -12.18 21.15 -11.10
N THR A 64 -13.05 20.25 -11.57
CA THR A 64 -14.01 20.52 -12.66
C THR A 64 -15.27 21.27 -12.22
N GLY A 65 -15.41 21.60 -10.93
CA GLY A 65 -16.57 22.28 -10.36
C GLY A 65 -17.74 21.36 -9.99
N ARG A 66 -17.53 20.04 -9.91
CA ARG A 66 -18.58 19.04 -9.64
C ARG A 66 -18.55 18.55 -8.18
N PHE A 67 -19.70 18.10 -7.66
CA PHE A 67 -19.85 17.46 -6.34
C PHE A 67 -19.34 18.31 -5.14
N LEU A 68 -19.58 19.63 -5.19
CA LEU A 68 -19.13 20.58 -4.17
C LEU A 68 -20.19 20.92 -3.11
N THR A 69 -21.40 20.33 -3.20
CA THR A 69 -22.38 20.46 -2.11
C THR A 69 -21.97 19.55 -0.94
N ILE A 70 -22.31 19.93 0.31
CA ILE A 70 -21.98 19.10 1.48
C ILE A 70 -22.51 17.68 1.34
N LYS A 71 -23.72 17.49 0.79
CA LYS A 71 -24.29 16.17 0.54
C LYS A 71 -23.44 15.36 -0.44
N ASP A 72 -23.05 15.95 -1.55
CA ASP A 72 -22.22 15.27 -2.56
C ASP A 72 -20.82 14.96 -2.03
N VAL A 73 -20.24 15.86 -1.24
CA VAL A 73 -18.95 15.64 -0.56
C VAL A 73 -19.04 14.41 0.35
N TYR A 74 -20.10 14.24 1.14
CA TYR A 74 -20.27 13.03 1.96
C TYR A 74 -20.47 11.77 1.13
N ILE A 75 -21.33 11.83 0.09
CA ILE A 75 -21.60 10.67 -0.77
C ILE A 75 -20.33 10.20 -1.47
N THR A 76 -19.64 11.12 -2.17
CA THR A 76 -18.36 10.83 -2.81
C THR A 76 -17.29 10.41 -1.80
N GLY A 77 -17.41 10.91 -0.56
CA GLY A 77 -16.66 10.51 0.63
C GLY A 77 -16.73 9.01 0.94
N TYR A 78 -17.94 8.49 1.11
CA TYR A 78 -18.14 7.08 1.40
C TYR A 78 -17.77 6.18 0.21
N ILE A 79 -18.07 6.64 -1.02
CA ILE A 79 -17.71 5.90 -2.24
C ILE A 79 -16.20 5.76 -2.37
N MET A 80 -15.43 6.84 -2.22
CA MET A 80 -13.96 6.73 -2.35
C MET A 80 -13.35 5.87 -1.25
N LEU A 81 -13.89 5.93 -0.02
CA LEU A 81 -13.40 5.09 1.08
C LEU A 81 -13.65 3.60 0.82
N ALA A 82 -14.84 3.24 0.32
CA ALA A 82 -15.15 1.87 -0.05
C ALA A 82 -14.21 1.35 -1.15
N LEU A 83 -13.97 2.15 -2.19
CA LEU A 83 -13.03 1.82 -3.27
C LEU A 83 -11.59 1.68 -2.76
N ALA A 84 -11.16 2.55 -1.84
CA ALA A 84 -9.84 2.49 -1.24
C ALA A 84 -9.63 1.19 -0.44
N VAL A 85 -10.60 0.80 0.39
CA VAL A 85 -10.53 -0.46 1.15
C VAL A 85 -10.55 -1.66 0.22
N ALA A 86 -11.47 -1.70 -0.75
CA ALA A 86 -11.58 -2.81 -1.68
C ALA A 86 -10.29 -3.03 -2.50
N THR A 87 -9.72 -1.95 -3.04
CA THR A 87 -8.46 -2.04 -3.78
C THR A 87 -7.26 -2.40 -2.90
N ALA A 88 -7.20 -1.90 -1.66
CA ALA A 88 -6.15 -2.27 -0.72
C ALA A 88 -6.20 -3.77 -0.35
N ILE A 89 -7.39 -4.32 -0.15
CA ILE A 89 -7.59 -5.76 0.07
C ILE A 89 -7.17 -6.54 -1.18
N ALA A 90 -7.58 -6.12 -2.38
CA ALA A 90 -7.20 -6.77 -3.62
C ALA A 90 -5.68 -6.81 -3.82
N LEU A 91 -4.98 -5.69 -3.55
CA LEU A 91 -3.51 -5.61 -3.60
C LEU A 91 -2.84 -6.47 -2.54
N THR A 92 -3.44 -6.60 -1.35
CA THR A 92 -2.91 -7.45 -0.29
C THR A 92 -3.03 -8.94 -0.63
N MET A 93 -4.15 -9.32 -1.25
CA MET A 93 -4.48 -10.69 -1.62
C MET A 93 -3.86 -11.15 -2.94
N ILE A 94 -3.19 -10.25 -3.67
CA ILE A 94 -2.52 -10.65 -4.91
C ILE A 94 -1.41 -11.65 -4.57
N CYS A 95 -1.62 -12.90 -4.98
CA CYS A 95 -0.60 -13.94 -4.87
C CYS A 95 0.45 -13.66 -5.94
N ILE A 96 1.60 -13.15 -5.54
CA ILE A 96 2.80 -13.18 -6.39
C ILE A 96 3.33 -14.61 -6.32
N PRO A 97 3.43 -15.34 -7.45
CA PRO A 97 4.12 -16.62 -7.48
C PRO A 97 5.53 -16.41 -6.93
N SER A 98 5.92 -17.15 -5.89
CA SER A 98 7.30 -17.10 -5.40
C SER A 98 8.21 -17.57 -6.52
N GLU A 99 9.17 -16.74 -6.92
CA GLU A 99 10.31 -17.20 -7.72
C GLU A 99 10.94 -18.40 -6.99
N GLU A 100 11.00 -19.55 -7.66
CA GLU A 100 11.78 -20.69 -7.15
C GLU A 100 13.23 -20.24 -7.01
N LYS A 101 13.78 -20.27 -5.79
CA LYS A 101 15.23 -20.12 -5.59
C LYS A 101 15.93 -21.19 -6.44
N PRO A 102 16.86 -20.83 -7.35
CA PRO A 102 17.68 -21.84 -8.02
C PRO A 102 18.42 -22.63 -6.95
N GLN A 103 18.33 -23.97 -7.02
CA GLN A 103 19.09 -24.88 -6.18
C GLN A 103 20.59 -24.55 -6.32
N GLN A 104 21.16 -23.85 -5.35
CA GLN A 104 22.62 -23.79 -5.22
C GLN A 104 23.07 -25.09 -4.55
N GLN A 105 23.71 -25.91 -5.38
CA GLN A 105 24.40 -27.15 -5.05
C GLN A 105 25.67 -26.90 -4.23
#